data_AF-A0A0M8WQI8-F1
#
_entry.id   AF-A0A0M8WQI8-F1
#
_cell.length_a   1.000
_cell.length_b   1.000
_cell.length_c   1.000
_cell.angle_alpha   90.00
_cell.angle_beta   90.00
_cell.angle_gamma   90.00
#
_symmetry.space_group_name_H-M   'P 1'
#
loop_
_entity.id
_entity.type
_entity.pdbx_description
1 polymer ?
#
loop_
_entity_poly.entity_id
_entity_poly.type
_entity_poly.pdbx_seq_one_letter_code
_entity_poly.pdbx_strand_id
1 'polypeptide(L)'
;MVVAAVLMSGCSSDDPAQAKERQRDYCTKLGSWQDAAHATTTDEADADAGQGVRSPESDDTEAAAHAVVEASKRLDRAGLEQDGTDIVDDTVNAVDGDIGAEGRAVSYCDSSGFETLVGSAG
;
A
#
# COMPACT_ATOMS: atom_id res chain seq x y z
N MET A 1 -1.85 -8.19 52.43
CA MET A 1 -2.34 -7.53 51.20
C MET A 1 -2.04 -8.46 50.05
N VAL A 2 -3.07 -9.01 49.41
CA VAL A 2 -2.91 -9.94 48.27
C VAL A 2 -2.89 -9.09 47.01
N VAL A 3 -1.76 -9.06 46.32
CA VAL A 3 -1.59 -8.39 45.03
C VAL A 3 -2.29 -9.26 43.98
N ALA A 4 -3.51 -8.87 43.62
CA ALA A 4 -4.19 -9.45 42.47
C ALA A 4 -3.54 -8.90 41.20
N ALA A 5 -2.53 -9.61 40.69
CA ALA A 5 -2.05 -9.41 39.34
C ALA A 5 -3.16 -9.87 38.39
N VAL A 6 -3.95 -8.91 37.90
CA VAL A 6 -4.89 -9.12 36.81
C VAL A 6 -4.03 -9.31 35.55
N LEU A 7 -3.63 -10.55 35.28
CA LEU A 7 -3.14 -10.94 33.97
C LEU A 7 -4.34 -10.89 33.02
N MET A 8 -4.53 -9.74 32.37
CA MET A 8 -5.43 -9.58 31.22
C MET A 8 -4.84 -10.35 30.02
N SER A 9 -4.82 -11.67 30.11
CA SER A 9 -4.43 -12.57 29.02
C SER A 9 -5.64 -12.80 28.12
N GLY A 10 -6.07 -11.78 27.38
CA GLY A 10 -7.32 -11.88 26.62
C GLY A 10 -7.69 -10.68 25.78
N CYS A 11 -6.81 -10.26 24.87
CA CYS A 11 -7.24 -9.70 23.59
C CYS A 11 -6.27 -10.20 22.52
N SER A 12 -6.77 -10.48 21.33
CA SER A 12 -5.99 -10.95 20.17
C SER A 12 -5.00 -9.86 19.72
N SER A 13 -3.94 -9.62 20.49
CA SER A 13 -2.89 -8.68 20.14
C SER A 13 -2.06 -9.32 19.05
N ASP A 14 -2.31 -8.93 17.81
CA ASP A 14 -1.33 -9.07 16.74
C ASP A 14 0.03 -8.60 17.30
N ASP A 15 1.06 -9.41 17.08
CA ASP A 15 2.40 -9.08 17.58
C ASP A 15 2.83 -7.74 16.95
N PRO A 16 3.23 -6.73 17.73
CA PRO A 16 3.58 -5.41 17.19
C PRO A 16 4.70 -5.47 16.14
N ALA A 17 5.57 -6.48 16.18
CA ALA A 17 6.56 -6.71 15.13
C ALA A 17 5.91 -7.20 13.83
N GLN A 18 4.92 -8.09 13.91
CA GLN A 18 4.18 -8.56 12.73
C GLN A 18 3.31 -7.45 12.13
N ALA A 19 2.69 -6.62 12.96
CA ALA A 19 1.94 -5.45 12.49
C ALA A 19 2.84 -4.50 11.67
N LYS A 20 4.02 -4.19 12.21
CA LYS A 20 4.98 -3.31 11.55
C LYS A 20 5.57 -3.93 10.27
N GLU A 21 5.75 -5.25 10.24
CA GLU A 21 6.16 -5.97 9.03
C GLU A 21 5.09 -5.88 7.93
N ARG A 22 3.81 -6.06 8.25
CA ARG A 22 2.70 -5.94 7.28
C ARG A 22 2.62 -4.53 6.72
N GLN A 23 2.76 -3.51 7.57
CA GLN A 23 2.78 -2.11 7.14
C GLN A 23 3.95 -1.84 6.18
N ARG A 24 5.14 -2.34 6.53
CA ARG A 24 6.33 -2.25 5.67
C ARG A 24 6.14 -2.95 4.32
N ASP A 25 5.57 -4.15 4.33
CA ASP A 25 5.29 -4.93 3.11
C ASP A 25 4.34 -4.16 2.19
N TYR A 26 3.26 -3.60 2.75
CA TYR A 26 2.34 -2.73 2.02
C TYR A 26 3.04 -1.51 1.42
N CYS A 27 3.78 -0.73 2.22
CA CYS A 27 4.44 0.48 1.73
C CYS A 27 5.51 0.19 0.68
N THR A 28 6.21 -0.94 0.80
CA THR A 28 7.19 -1.39 -0.22
C THR A 28 6.50 -1.68 -1.55
N LYS A 29 5.35 -2.34 -1.52
CA LYS A 29 4.57 -2.68 -2.72
C LYS A 29 3.91 -1.45 -3.33
N LEU A 30 3.46 -0.51 -2.50
CA LEU A 30 2.92 0.76 -2.95
C LEU A 30 3.97 1.56 -3.73
N GLY A 31 5.18 1.72 -3.18
CA GLY A 31 6.28 2.37 -3.89
C GLY A 31 6.67 1.67 -5.19
N SER A 32 6.71 0.33 -5.17
CA SER A 32 7.00 -0.45 -6.39
C SER A 32 5.94 -0.26 -7.49
N TRP A 33 4.67 -0.13 -7.09
CA TRP A 33 3.59 0.18 -8.04
C TRP A 33 3.70 1.61 -8.56
N GLN A 34 3.98 2.60 -7.69
CA GLN A 34 4.20 4.00 -8.11
C GLN A 34 5.35 4.10 -9.12
N ASP A 35 6.46 3.39 -8.89
CA ASP A 35 7.60 3.36 -9.81
C ASP A 35 7.19 2.80 -11.18
N ALA A 36 6.40 1.72 -11.21
CA ALA A 36 5.92 1.12 -12.46
C ALA A 36 4.89 2.01 -13.20
N ALA A 37 3.96 2.61 -12.45
CA ALA A 37 2.94 3.52 -12.98
C ALA A 37 3.55 4.81 -13.55
N HIS A 38 4.61 5.33 -12.93
CA HIS A 38 5.31 6.52 -13.42
C HIS A 38 6.26 6.21 -14.59
N ALA A 39 6.84 5.01 -14.65
CA ALA A 39 7.64 4.56 -15.79
C ALA A 39 6.78 4.51 -17.08
N THR A 40 5.62 3.87 -17.00
CA THR A 40 4.68 3.77 -18.14
C THR A 40 4.22 5.15 -18.64
N THR A 41 3.96 6.09 -17.74
CA THR A 41 3.58 7.48 -18.11
C THR A 41 4.70 8.22 -18.85
N THR A 42 5.97 7.91 -18.54
CA THR A 42 7.13 8.54 -19.19
C THR A 42 7.36 7.99 -20.60
N ASP A 43 7.21 6.68 -20.79
CA ASP A 43 7.35 6.04 -22.12
C ASP A 43 6.21 6.38 -23.08
N GLU A 44 4.99 6.62 -22.58
CA GLU A 44 3.86 7.09 -23.41
C GLU A 44 4.06 8.50 -23.98
N ALA A 45 4.85 9.37 -23.32
CA ALA A 45 5.15 10.71 -23.82
C ALA A 45 6.14 10.71 -25.01
N ASP A 46 6.97 9.65 -25.13
CA ASP A 46 7.93 9.47 -26.23
C ASP A 46 7.42 8.52 -27.34
N ALA A 47 6.30 7.82 -27.13
CA ALA A 47 5.75 6.84 -28.07
C ALA A 47 4.69 7.42 -29.04
N ASP A 48 5.12 8.23 -30.03
CA ASP A 48 4.40 8.35 -31.31
C ASP A 48 4.65 7.09 -32.15
N ALA A 49 4.07 5.94 -31.78
CA ALA A 49 4.01 4.77 -32.66
C ALA A 49 3.03 3.73 -32.14
N GLY A 50 1.93 3.55 -32.87
CA GLY A 50 0.92 2.55 -32.54
C GLY A 50 1.47 1.12 -32.46
N GLN A 51 0.93 0.36 -31.51
CA GLN A 51 0.34 -0.97 -31.70
C GLN A 51 0.01 -1.55 -30.32
N GLY A 52 -1.22 -2.04 -30.17
CA GLY A 52 -1.71 -2.72 -28.97
C GLY A 52 -1.07 -4.08 -28.73
N VAL A 53 0.21 -4.09 -28.41
CA VAL A 53 0.91 -5.20 -27.76
C VAL A 53 1.00 -4.80 -26.29
N ARG A 54 0.48 -5.63 -25.37
CA ARG A 54 0.75 -5.46 -23.93
C ARG A 54 2.26 -5.34 -23.76
N SER A 55 2.73 -4.14 -23.42
CA SER A 55 4.13 -3.93 -23.11
C SER A 55 4.43 -4.63 -21.78
N PRO A 56 5.61 -5.23 -21.62
CA PRO A 56 6.01 -5.86 -20.35
C PRO A 56 5.88 -4.89 -19.16
N GLU A 57 6.02 -3.60 -19.40
CA GLU A 57 5.86 -2.53 -18.39
C GLU A 57 4.41 -2.35 -17.93
N SER A 58 3.44 -2.55 -18.82
CA SER A 58 2.02 -2.57 -18.48
C SER A 58 1.68 -3.81 -17.66
N ASP A 59 2.21 -4.98 -18.04
CA ASP A 59 2.04 -6.23 -17.29
C ASP A 59 2.69 -6.15 -15.89
N ASP A 60 3.85 -5.49 -15.78
CA ASP A 60 4.53 -5.24 -14.50
C ASP A 60 3.75 -4.26 -13.61
N THR A 61 3.15 -3.22 -14.20
CA THR A 61 2.28 -2.27 -13.49
C THR A 61 1.02 -2.95 -12.96
N GLU A 62 0.34 -3.76 -13.80
CA GLU A 62 -0.83 -4.54 -13.39
C GLU A 62 -0.48 -5.53 -12.27
N ALA A 63 0.66 -6.23 -12.38
CA ALA A 63 1.13 -7.15 -11.34
C ALA A 63 1.45 -6.43 -10.01
N ALA A 64 2.09 -5.26 -10.07
CA ALA A 64 2.38 -4.44 -8.90
C ALA A 64 1.08 -3.89 -8.26
N ALA A 65 0.11 -3.47 -9.08
CA ALA A 65 -1.22 -3.04 -8.63
C ALA A 65 -1.94 -4.16 -7.87
N HIS A 66 -1.94 -5.39 -8.42
CA HIS A 66 -2.48 -6.55 -7.72
C HIS A 66 -1.74 -6.85 -6.41
N ALA A 67 -0.42 -6.72 -6.39
CA ALA A 67 0.39 -6.99 -5.20
C ALA A 67 0.08 -6.00 -4.06
N VAL A 68 -0.06 -4.70 -4.35
CA VAL A 68 -0.37 -3.68 -3.33
C VAL A 68 -1.80 -3.85 -2.80
N VAL A 69 -2.78 -4.17 -3.65
CA VAL A 69 -4.16 -4.45 -3.22
C VAL A 69 -4.23 -5.70 -2.33
N GLU A 70 -3.46 -6.75 -2.62
CA GLU A 70 -3.41 -7.92 -1.73
C GLU A 70 -2.70 -7.62 -0.41
N ALA A 71 -1.76 -6.67 -0.39
CA ALA A 71 -1.12 -6.22 0.84
C ALA A 71 -2.07 -5.36 1.71
N SER A 72 -2.86 -4.47 1.10
CA SER A 72 -3.85 -3.66 1.83
C SER A 72 -4.92 -4.53 2.48
N LYS A 73 -5.42 -5.57 1.80
CA LYS A 73 -6.35 -6.55 2.40
C LYS A 73 -5.77 -7.28 3.61
N ARG A 74 -4.44 -7.47 3.66
CA ARG A 74 -3.77 -8.07 4.83
C ARG A 74 -3.68 -7.09 5.99
N LEU A 75 -3.61 -5.78 5.72
CA LEU A 75 -3.67 -4.73 6.73
C LEU A 75 -5.08 -4.60 7.31
N ASP A 76 -6.09 -4.53 6.45
CA ASP A 76 -7.50 -4.51 6.84
C ASP A 76 -7.86 -5.70 7.74
N ARG A 77 -7.53 -6.93 7.31
CA ARG A 77 -7.76 -8.13 8.13
C ARG A 77 -7.04 -8.11 9.47
N ALA A 78 -5.90 -7.44 9.55
CA ALA A 78 -5.13 -7.28 10.78
C ALA A 78 -5.62 -6.11 11.66
N GLY A 79 -6.62 -5.34 11.20
CA GLY A 79 -7.12 -4.15 11.88
C GLY A 79 -6.08 -3.03 11.98
N LEU A 80 -5.17 -2.95 11.00
CA LEU A 80 -4.07 -1.98 10.95
C LEU A 80 -4.42 -0.71 10.17
N GLU A 81 -5.71 -0.49 9.95
CA GLU A 81 -6.28 0.73 9.38
C GLU A 81 -6.00 1.92 10.31
N GLN A 82 -5.82 3.11 9.76
CA GLN A 82 -5.68 4.34 10.55
C GLN A 82 -6.93 5.19 10.41
N ASP A 83 -7.39 5.80 11.52
CA ASP A 83 -8.43 6.84 11.55
C ASP A 83 -9.75 6.54 10.81
N GLY A 84 -10.08 5.25 10.61
CA GLY A 84 -11.31 4.82 9.93
C GLY A 84 -11.28 5.00 8.40
N THR A 85 -10.10 5.20 7.80
CA THR A 85 -9.93 5.12 6.35
C THR A 85 -9.81 3.67 5.93
N ASP A 86 -10.64 3.26 4.98
CA ASP A 86 -10.56 1.94 4.35
C ASP A 86 -9.33 1.92 3.43
N ILE A 87 -8.24 1.33 3.94
CA ILE A 87 -6.97 1.26 3.23
C ILE A 87 -7.09 0.43 1.95
N VAL A 88 -8.04 -0.50 1.88
CA VAL A 88 -8.27 -1.31 0.68
C VAL A 88 -8.91 -0.44 -0.39
N ASP A 89 -9.96 0.30 -0.06
CA ASP A 89 -10.61 1.22 -0.98
C ASP A 89 -9.65 2.32 -1.45
N ASP A 90 -8.86 2.91 -0.54
CA ASP A 90 -7.87 3.91 -0.91
C ASP A 90 -6.79 3.34 -1.84
N THR A 91 -6.35 2.10 -1.59
CA THR A 91 -5.39 1.43 -2.48
C THR A 91 -6.00 1.16 -3.86
N VAL A 92 -7.23 0.63 -3.92
CA VAL A 92 -7.91 0.31 -5.17
C VAL A 92 -8.17 1.57 -5.99
N ASN A 93 -8.66 2.63 -5.36
CA ASN A 93 -8.85 3.91 -6.05
C ASN A 93 -7.51 4.50 -6.53
N ALA A 94 -6.43 4.34 -5.77
CA ALA A 94 -5.10 4.76 -6.20
C ALA A 94 -4.64 4.00 -7.46
N VAL A 95 -4.76 2.67 -7.50
CA VAL A 95 -4.41 1.88 -8.71
C VAL A 95 -5.33 2.18 -9.90
N ASP A 96 -6.56 2.62 -9.66
CA ASP A 96 -7.48 3.11 -10.71
C ASP A 96 -7.17 4.56 -11.16
N GLY A 97 -6.17 5.22 -10.56
CA GLY A 97 -5.68 6.54 -10.95
C GLY A 97 -6.23 7.73 -10.14
N ASP A 98 -6.85 7.49 -8.98
CA ASP A 98 -7.26 8.56 -8.06
C ASP A 98 -6.06 9.07 -7.26
N ILE A 99 -5.53 10.22 -7.69
CA ILE A 99 -4.42 10.94 -7.03
C ILE A 99 -4.71 11.25 -5.55
N GLY A 100 -5.96 11.53 -5.20
CA GLY A 100 -6.35 11.80 -3.83
C GLY A 100 -6.28 10.55 -2.96
N ALA A 101 -6.64 9.39 -3.51
CA ALA A 101 -6.51 8.09 -2.85
C ALA A 101 -5.05 7.65 -2.73
N GLU A 102 -4.24 7.89 -3.76
CA GLU A 102 -2.79 7.69 -3.69
C GLU A 102 -2.16 8.54 -2.59
N GLY A 103 -2.54 9.82 -2.50
CA GLY A 103 -2.10 10.72 -1.43
C GLY A 103 -2.43 10.20 -0.03
N ARG A 104 -3.60 9.58 0.15
CA ARG A 104 -3.99 8.95 1.43
C ARG A 104 -3.17 7.70 1.71
N ALA A 105 -2.93 6.86 0.70
CA ALA A 105 -2.08 5.67 0.80
C ALA A 105 -0.62 6.03 1.15
N VAL A 106 -0.07 7.08 0.55
CA VAL A 106 1.25 7.63 0.88
C VAL A 106 1.28 8.21 2.30
N SER A 107 0.24 8.96 2.68
CA SER A 107 0.11 9.52 4.04
C SER A 107 0.02 8.43 5.11
N TYR A 108 -0.60 7.29 4.80
CA TYR A 108 -0.60 6.12 5.68
C TYR A 108 0.83 5.58 5.88
N CYS A 109 1.64 5.53 4.83
CA CYS A 109 3.03 5.07 4.93
C CYS A 109 3.90 6.07 5.70
N ASP A 110 3.70 7.38 5.50
CA ASP A 110 4.36 8.44 6.26
C ASP A 110 4.05 8.35 7.76
N SER A 111 2.77 8.33 8.13
CA SER A 111 2.32 8.17 9.52
C SER A 111 2.78 6.87 10.18
N SER A 112 3.00 5.81 9.39
CA SER A 112 3.55 4.53 9.85
C SER A 112 5.09 4.53 10.01
N GLY A 113 5.77 5.58 9.55
CA GLY A 113 7.24 5.74 9.58
C GLY A 113 7.97 5.08 8.42
N PHE A 114 7.30 4.98 7.26
CA PHE A 114 7.80 4.36 6.03
C PHE A 114 7.78 5.33 4.85
N GLU A 115 7.92 6.63 5.09
CA GLU A 115 7.88 7.67 4.04
C GLU A 115 8.94 7.45 2.94
N THR A 116 10.05 6.80 3.28
CA THR A 116 11.14 6.49 2.33
C THR A 116 10.87 5.30 1.40
N LEU A 117 9.82 4.52 1.66
CA LEU A 117 9.45 3.36 0.83
C LEU A 117 8.45 3.70 -0.27
N VAL A 118 7.90 4.91 -0.25
CA VAL A 118 6.85 5.39 -1.16
C VAL A 118 7.31 6.65 -1.86
N GLY A 119 6.84 6.85 -3.08
CA GLY A 119 7.03 8.09 -3.82
C GLY A 119 6.12 9.20 -3.29
N SER A 120 6.36 10.42 -3.78
CA SER A 120 5.36 11.50 -3.63
C SER A 120 4.13 11.13 -4.48
N ALA A 121 2.92 11.34 -3.94
CA ALA A 121 1.70 11.18 -4.72
C ALA A 121 1.75 12.12 -5.95
N GLY A 122 1.51 11.55 -7.14
CA GLY A 122 1.64 12.20 -8.45
C GLY A 122 0.51 13.15 -8.81
#